data_AF-A0AAW0H899-F1
#
_entry.id   AF-A0AAW0H899-F1
#
_cell.length_a   1.000
_cell.length_b   1.000
_cell.length_c   1.000
_cell.angle_alpha   90.00
_cell.angle_beta   90.00
_cell.angle_gamma   90.00
#
_symmetry.space_group_name_H-M   'P 1'
#
loop_
_entity.id
_entity.type
_entity.pdbx_description
1 polymer ?
#
loop_
_entity_poly.entity_id
_entity_poly.type
_entity_poly.pdbx_seq_one_letter_code
_entity_poly.pdbx_strand_id
1 'polypeptide(L)'
;MAHLMTAQLLLLLIWVTECARVRTELLNVCMDAKHHKEKPGSEDNLHNQCSPWKKNSCCTANTSREAHEDISYLYRFNWDHCGKMTSTCKRHFIQDTCLYECFPNLGPWTQQVDQSWRKERILHVPLCREDCQQW
;
A
#
# COMPACT_ATOMS: atom_id res chain seq x y z
N MET A 1 34.26 8.57 -35.09
CA MET A 1 34.09 9.15 -33.74
C MET A 1 32.71 9.77 -33.54
N ALA A 2 32.25 10.70 -34.39
CA ALA A 2 30.93 11.34 -34.24
C ALA A 2 29.73 10.37 -34.20
N HIS A 3 29.69 9.37 -35.09
CA HIS A 3 28.63 8.35 -35.11
C HIS A 3 28.58 7.46 -33.86
N LEU A 4 29.72 7.22 -33.23
CA LEU A 4 29.80 6.43 -32.00
C LEU A 4 29.30 7.25 -30.80
N MET A 5 29.63 8.55 -30.77
CA MET A 5 29.16 9.47 -29.73
C MET A 5 27.66 9.73 -29.83
N THR A 6 27.09 9.86 -31.03
CA THR A 6 25.64 10.02 -31.21
C THR A 6 24.87 8.76 -30.83
N ALA A 7 25.38 7.56 -31.15
CA ALA A 7 24.78 6.29 -30.73
C ALA A 7 24.80 6.12 -29.20
N GLN A 8 25.91 6.47 -28.54
CA GLN A 8 26.00 6.45 -27.07
C GLN A 8 25.04 7.44 -26.41
N LEU A 9 24.89 8.64 -26.97
CA LEU A 9 23.95 9.65 -26.47
C LEU A 9 22.49 9.18 -26.60
N LEU A 10 22.13 8.55 -27.72
CA LEU A 10 20.78 7.99 -27.94
C LEU A 10 20.47 6.84 -26.97
N LEU A 11 21.42 5.94 -26.74
CA LEU A 11 21.26 4.84 -25.76
C LEU A 11 21.10 5.38 -24.33
N LEU A 12 21.87 6.40 -23.96
CA LEU A 12 21.72 7.10 -22.68
C LEU A 12 20.35 7.75 -22.53
N LEU A 13 19.85 8.42 -23.57
CA LEU A 13 18.53 9.05 -23.56
C LEU A 13 17.41 8.01 -23.39
N ILE A 14 17.47 6.89 -24.11
CA ILE A 14 16.50 5.78 -23.99
C ILE A 14 16.52 5.21 -22.56
N TRP A 15 17.70 4.99 -21.99
CA TRP A 15 17.84 4.47 -20.64
C TRP A 15 17.29 5.42 -19.57
N VAL A 16 17.56 6.73 -19.70
CA VAL A 16 17.00 7.76 -18.79
C VAL A 16 15.47 7.81 -18.89
N THR A 17 14.90 7.73 -20.10
CA THR A 17 13.44 7.72 -20.27
C THR A 17 12.78 6.49 -19.67
N GLU A 18 13.38 5.31 -19.82
CA GLU A 18 12.84 4.07 -19.26
C GLU A 18 12.90 4.07 -17.73
N CYS A 19 14.01 4.53 -17.15
CA CYS A 19 14.17 4.64 -15.70
C CYS A 19 13.18 5.65 -15.09
N ALA A 20 12.94 6.77 -15.77
CA ALA A 20 11.93 7.73 -15.36
C ALA A 20 10.53 7.13 -15.38
N ARG A 21 10.18 6.37 -16.43
CA ARG A 21 8.89 5.69 -16.58
C ARG A 21 8.61 4.71 -15.43
N VAL A 22 9.53 3.79 -15.17
CA VAL A 22 9.43 2.80 -14.06
C VAL A 22 9.25 3.52 -12.72
N ARG A 23 9.96 4.63 -12.48
CA ARG A 23 9.82 5.40 -11.23
C ARG A 23 8.41 5.98 -11.08
N THR A 24 7.82 6.52 -12.15
CA THR A 24 6.44 7.02 -12.13
C THR A 24 5.41 5.92 -11.89
N GLU A 25 5.66 4.70 -12.38
CA GLU A 25 4.77 3.55 -12.20
C GLU A 25 4.75 3.01 -10.75
N LEU A 26 5.69 3.43 -9.90
CA LEU A 26 5.78 3.02 -8.48
C LEU A 26 5.24 4.05 -7.49
N LEU A 27 5.05 5.30 -7.90
CA LEU A 27 4.64 6.40 -7.01
C LEU A 27 3.15 6.68 -7.16
N ASN A 28 2.46 6.90 -6.05
CA ASN A 28 1.03 7.22 -6.04
C ASN A 28 0.19 6.18 -6.82
N VAL A 29 0.31 4.92 -6.40
CA VAL A 29 -0.37 3.76 -7.00
C VAL A 29 -1.04 2.91 -5.93
N CYS A 30 -2.05 2.15 -6.34
CA CYS A 30 -2.69 1.14 -5.51
C CYS A 30 -2.31 -0.24 -6.02
N MET A 31 -2.02 -1.17 -5.11
CA MET A 31 -1.75 -2.56 -5.47
C MET A 31 -3.03 -3.29 -5.87
N ASP A 32 -2.95 -4.24 -6.80
CA ASP A 32 -4.04 -5.16 -7.17
C ASP A 32 -4.19 -6.26 -6.10
N ALA A 33 -4.80 -5.86 -4.98
CA ALA A 33 -5.19 -6.74 -3.89
C ALA A 33 -6.70 -6.66 -3.63
N LYS A 34 -7.18 -7.43 -2.64
CA LYS A 34 -8.59 -7.80 -2.50
C LYS A 34 -9.57 -6.63 -2.41
N HIS A 35 -9.19 -5.53 -1.73
CA HIS A 35 -10.09 -4.42 -1.39
C HIS A 35 -9.55 -3.05 -1.82
N HIS A 36 -8.46 -3.04 -2.58
CA HIS A 36 -7.87 -1.82 -3.11
C HIS A 36 -8.71 -1.28 -4.27
N LYS A 37 -8.80 0.04 -4.35
CA LYS A 37 -9.22 0.74 -5.56
C LYS A 37 -8.15 0.57 -6.64
N GLU A 38 -8.55 0.74 -7.90
CA GLU A 38 -7.61 0.70 -9.03
C GLU A 38 -6.57 1.84 -8.96
N LYS A 39 -7.00 3.03 -8.49
CA LYS A 39 -6.14 4.22 -8.41
C LYS A 39 -6.40 5.01 -7.13
N PRO A 40 -5.40 5.75 -6.63
CA PRO A 40 -5.59 6.63 -5.49
C PRO A 40 -6.60 7.74 -5.79
N GLY A 41 -7.33 8.17 -4.76
CA GLY A 41 -8.23 9.32 -4.86
C GLY A 41 -8.74 9.74 -3.49
N SER A 42 -9.40 10.90 -3.43
CA SER A 42 -9.97 11.42 -2.19
C SER A 42 -11.12 10.56 -1.66
N GLU A 43 -11.17 10.38 -0.35
CA GLU A 43 -12.22 9.70 0.41
C GLU A 43 -12.48 10.47 1.71
N ASP A 44 -13.37 11.45 1.71
CA ASP A 44 -13.57 12.32 2.88
C ASP A 44 -14.10 11.58 4.13
N ASN A 45 -14.69 10.41 3.90
CA ASN A 45 -15.40 9.61 4.90
C ASN A 45 -14.57 8.43 5.45
N LEU A 46 -13.22 8.44 5.31
CA LEU A 46 -12.40 7.41 5.97
C LEU A 46 -12.57 7.46 7.49
N HIS A 47 -12.81 6.29 8.06
CA HIS A 47 -13.19 6.11 9.45
C HIS A 47 -11.97 6.17 10.39
N ASN A 48 -12.11 6.94 11.47
CA ASN A 48 -11.22 6.99 12.63
C ASN A 48 -9.72 6.89 12.29
N GLN A 49 -9.06 5.77 12.55
CA GLN A 49 -7.59 5.62 12.39
C GLN A 49 -7.14 5.67 10.93
N CYS A 50 -8.05 5.45 9.97
CA CYS A 50 -7.78 5.58 8.55
C CYS A 50 -7.94 7.02 8.03
N SER A 51 -8.36 7.97 8.86
CA SER A 51 -8.55 9.38 8.46
C SER A 51 -7.30 10.13 7.95
N PRO A 52 -6.05 9.76 8.28
CA PRO A 52 -4.88 10.41 7.70
C PRO A 52 -4.80 10.34 6.17
N TRP A 53 -5.44 9.34 5.55
CA TRP A 53 -5.38 9.11 4.10
C TRP A 53 -6.54 9.75 3.31
N LYS A 54 -7.43 10.53 3.94
CA LYS A 54 -8.65 11.07 3.30
C LYS A 54 -8.42 11.84 2.00
N LYS A 55 -7.32 12.60 1.91
CA LYS A 55 -7.03 13.42 0.72
C LYS A 55 -6.60 12.58 -0.49
N ASN A 56 -6.04 11.39 -0.24
CA ASN A 56 -5.51 10.52 -1.28
C ASN A 56 -5.31 9.10 -0.72
N SER A 57 -6.22 8.18 -1.03
CA SER A 57 -6.23 6.81 -0.51
C SER A 57 -6.48 5.76 -1.58
N CYS A 58 -6.04 4.54 -1.28
CA CYS A 58 -6.35 3.32 -2.03
C CYS A 58 -7.53 2.50 -1.47
N CYS A 59 -8.04 2.85 -0.29
CA CYS A 59 -9.19 2.17 0.31
C CYS A 59 -10.46 3.00 0.12
N THR A 60 -11.62 2.38 0.33
CA THR A 60 -12.92 3.06 0.38
C THR A 60 -13.32 3.41 1.82
N ALA A 61 -14.31 4.28 1.99
CA ALA A 61 -14.95 4.50 3.30
C ALA A 61 -15.44 3.19 3.96
N ASN A 62 -15.97 2.24 3.17
CA ASN A 62 -16.42 0.93 3.70
C ASN A 62 -15.25 0.10 4.24
N THR A 63 -14.18 -0.03 3.44
CA THR A 63 -12.94 -0.70 3.85
C THR A 63 -12.40 -0.13 5.17
N SER A 64 -12.42 1.20 5.31
CA SER A 64 -11.92 1.87 6.50
C SER A 64 -12.75 1.61 7.77
N ARG A 65 -14.08 1.48 7.64
CA ARG A 65 -14.95 1.11 8.78
C ARG A 65 -14.65 -0.32 9.20
N GLU A 66 -14.50 -1.20 8.23
CA GLU A 66 -14.36 -2.64 8.45
C GLU A 66 -12.95 -3.04 8.89
N ALA A 67 -11.97 -2.16 8.71
CA ALA A 67 -10.68 -2.27 9.38
C ALA A 67 -10.79 -2.17 10.93
N HIS A 68 -11.89 -1.62 11.46
CA HIS A 68 -12.10 -1.44 12.90
C HIS A 68 -13.02 -2.51 13.53
N GLU A 69 -13.69 -3.32 12.70
CA GLU A 69 -14.61 -4.36 13.15
C GLU A 69 -13.88 -5.70 13.40
N ASP A 70 -14.35 -6.46 14.39
CA ASP A 70 -13.87 -7.82 14.64
C ASP A 70 -14.47 -8.79 13.63
N ILE A 71 -13.66 -9.68 13.06
CA ILE A 71 -14.11 -10.69 12.09
C ILE A 71 -14.81 -10.02 10.88
N SER A 72 -14.30 -8.86 10.47
CA SER A 72 -14.86 -8.05 9.39
C SER A 72 -14.84 -8.74 8.04
N TYR A 73 -15.59 -8.22 7.07
CA TYR A 73 -15.66 -8.84 5.73
C TYR A 73 -14.31 -8.84 5.01
N LEU A 74 -13.37 -7.98 5.42
CA LEU A 74 -12.07 -7.82 4.76
C LEU A 74 -11.39 -9.18 4.63
N TYR A 75 -11.20 -9.86 5.76
CA TYR A 75 -10.50 -11.14 5.81
C TYR A 75 -11.12 -12.14 6.78
N ARG A 76 -12.25 -11.79 7.43
CA ARG A 76 -12.87 -12.58 8.51
C ARG A 76 -11.86 -12.93 9.60
N PHE A 77 -10.95 -12.01 9.89
CA PHE A 77 -9.86 -12.23 10.82
C PHE A 77 -10.34 -11.99 12.25
N ASN A 78 -10.12 -12.97 13.13
CA ASN A 78 -10.43 -12.85 14.54
C ASN A 78 -9.19 -12.36 15.31
N TRP A 79 -9.19 -11.10 15.76
CA TRP A 79 -8.13 -10.57 16.61
C TRP A 79 -8.05 -11.27 17.97
N ASP A 80 -9.17 -11.81 18.46
CA ASP A 80 -9.30 -12.45 19.78
C ASP A 80 -9.08 -13.97 19.73
N HIS A 81 -8.33 -14.49 18.75
CA HIS A 81 -8.16 -15.93 18.55
C HIS A 81 -7.42 -16.66 19.70
N CYS A 82 -6.72 -15.92 20.57
CA CYS A 82 -6.07 -16.42 21.78
C CYS A 82 -6.72 -15.86 23.07
N GLY A 83 -7.96 -15.38 22.99
CA GLY A 83 -8.61 -14.59 24.04
C GLY A 83 -8.63 -13.10 23.70
N LYS A 84 -9.32 -12.30 24.53
CA LYS A 84 -9.58 -10.89 24.23
C LYS A 84 -8.29 -10.08 24.12
N MET A 85 -8.02 -9.56 22.94
CA MET A 85 -6.91 -8.64 22.67
C MET A 85 -7.15 -7.31 23.38
N THR A 86 -6.09 -6.74 23.94
CA THR A 86 -6.19 -5.41 24.57
C THR A 86 -6.43 -4.34 23.51
N SER A 87 -7.17 -3.29 23.86
CA SER A 87 -7.43 -2.17 22.95
C SER A 87 -6.14 -1.48 22.49
N THR A 88 -5.13 -1.39 23.36
CA THR A 88 -3.81 -0.84 23.02
C THR A 88 -3.12 -1.64 21.92
N CYS A 89 -3.13 -2.97 22.01
CA CYS A 89 -2.54 -3.85 20.99
C CYS A 89 -3.36 -3.82 19.69
N LYS A 90 -4.69 -3.95 19.79
CA LYS A 90 -5.60 -3.94 18.63
C LYS A 90 -5.51 -2.65 17.83
N ARG A 91 -5.24 -1.52 18.48
CA ARG A 91 -5.01 -0.22 17.80
C ARG A 91 -3.93 -0.33 16.72
N HIS A 92 -2.81 -0.99 17.00
CA HIS A 92 -1.71 -1.13 16.03
C HIS A 92 -2.10 -2.01 14.83
N PHE A 93 -2.85 -3.10 15.05
CA PHE A 93 -3.37 -3.93 13.96
C PHE A 93 -4.37 -3.18 13.06
N ILE A 94 -5.17 -2.28 13.63
CA ILE A 94 -6.05 -1.39 12.85
C ILE A 94 -5.21 -0.38 12.05
N GLN A 95 -4.16 0.21 12.64
CA GLN A 95 -3.26 1.13 11.92
C GLN A 95 -2.53 0.44 10.77
N ASP A 96 -2.04 -0.77 10.99
CA ASP A 96 -1.42 -1.62 9.96
C ASP A 96 -2.41 -1.92 8.83
N THR A 97 -3.65 -2.28 9.16
CA THR A 97 -4.72 -2.50 8.17
C THR A 97 -4.99 -1.21 7.38
N CYS A 98 -5.10 -0.05 8.03
CA CYS A 98 -5.28 1.21 7.32
C CYS A 98 -4.09 1.56 6.43
N LEU A 99 -2.85 1.32 6.87
CA LEU A 99 -1.65 1.52 6.05
C LEU A 99 -1.70 0.65 4.80
N TYR A 100 -1.93 -0.66 4.99
CA TYR A 100 -1.98 -1.65 3.92
C TYR A 100 -3.08 -1.33 2.90
N GLU A 101 -4.30 -1.05 3.36
CA GLU A 101 -5.45 -0.84 2.49
C GLU A 101 -5.46 0.57 1.86
N CYS A 102 -4.98 1.60 2.56
CA CYS A 102 -5.21 2.99 2.16
C CYS A 102 -3.98 3.72 1.61
N PHE A 103 -2.74 3.36 1.97
CA PHE A 103 -1.58 4.20 1.66
C PHE A 103 -1.11 4.06 0.19
N PRO A 104 -1.14 5.14 -0.61
CA PRO A 104 -0.87 5.06 -2.05
C PRO A 104 0.62 5.07 -2.42
N ASN A 105 1.52 5.00 -1.44
CA ASN A 105 2.97 5.10 -1.68
C ASN A 105 3.72 3.81 -1.36
N LEU A 106 3.02 2.67 -1.36
CA LEU A 106 3.63 1.36 -1.15
C LEU A 106 4.19 0.72 -2.44
N GLY A 107 3.97 1.35 -3.60
CA GLY A 107 4.38 0.83 -4.90
C GLY A 107 5.82 0.32 -5.00
N PRO A 108 6.86 0.97 -4.43
CA PRO A 108 8.24 0.47 -4.48
C PRO A 108 8.45 -0.91 -3.83
N TRP A 109 7.52 -1.36 -2.99
CA TRP A 109 7.57 -2.63 -2.27
C TRP A 109 6.51 -3.64 -2.75
N THR A 110 5.71 -3.25 -3.75
CA THR A 110 4.68 -4.12 -4.33
C THR A 110 5.33 -5.17 -5.24
N GLN A 111 4.91 -6.42 -5.09
CA GLN A 111 5.36 -7.56 -5.88
C GLN A 111 4.18 -8.40 -6.34
N GLN A 112 4.26 -8.86 -7.59
CA GLN A 112 3.30 -9.78 -8.19
C GLN A 112 3.34 -11.15 -7.49
N VAL A 113 2.17 -11.74 -7.30
CA VAL A 113 1.97 -13.06 -6.70
C VAL A 113 0.81 -13.78 -7.37
N ASP A 114 0.89 -15.10 -7.43
CA ASP A 114 -0.21 -15.94 -7.93
C ASP A 114 -0.98 -16.53 -6.75
N GLN A 115 -1.98 -15.79 -6.26
CA GLN A 115 -2.84 -16.20 -5.14
C GLN A 115 -4.32 -15.94 -5.47
N SER A 116 -5.21 -16.78 -4.92
CA SER A 116 -6.65 -16.76 -5.24
C SER A 116 -7.38 -15.46 -4.91
N TRP A 117 -6.83 -14.63 -4.02
CA TRP A 117 -7.52 -13.44 -3.49
C TRP A 117 -6.76 -12.13 -3.70
N ARG A 118 -5.54 -12.17 -4.26
CA ARG A 118 -4.72 -10.99 -4.59
C ARG A 118 -3.73 -11.32 -5.69
N LYS A 119 -3.47 -10.35 -6.57
CA LYS A 119 -2.42 -10.47 -7.60
C LYS A 119 -1.13 -9.79 -7.18
N GLU A 120 -1.20 -8.87 -6.22
CA GLU A 120 -0.04 -8.17 -5.69
C GLU A 120 -0.02 -8.18 -4.16
N ARG A 121 1.18 -8.09 -3.59
CA ARG A 121 1.40 -7.88 -2.16
C ARG A 121 2.61 -7.00 -1.92
N ILE A 122 2.70 -6.41 -0.73
CA ILE A 122 3.91 -5.70 -0.29
C ILE A 122 4.93 -6.66 0.34
N LEU A 123 6.22 -6.44 0.09
CA LEU A 123 7.34 -7.13 0.74
C LEU A 123 8.45 -6.14 1.13
N HIS A 124 9.04 -6.35 2.31
CA HIS A 124 10.18 -5.56 2.81
C HIS A 124 9.92 -4.05 2.89
N VAL A 125 8.70 -3.66 3.26
CA VAL A 125 8.38 -2.25 3.58
C VAL A 125 9.23 -1.82 4.78
N PRO A 126 10.02 -0.74 4.66
CA PRO A 126 10.91 -0.27 5.71
C PRO A 126 10.11 0.51 6.76
N LEU A 127 9.38 -0.22 7.60
CA LEU A 127 8.68 0.37 8.73
C LEU A 127 9.70 1.06 9.65
N CYS A 128 9.36 2.26 10.12
CA CYS A 128 10.20 2.97 11.08
C CYS A 128 10.40 2.14 12.35
N ARG A 129 11.57 2.27 12.96
CA ARG A 129 11.94 1.52 14.16
C ARG A 129 10.96 1.78 15.30
N GLU A 130 10.57 3.03 15.48
CA GLU A 130 9.73 3.49 16.57
C GLU A 130 8.31 2.92 16.46
N ASP A 131 7.74 2.87 15.26
CA ASP A 131 6.45 2.24 14.99
C ASP A 131 6.47 0.74 15.30
N CYS A 132 7.54 0.05 14.88
CA CYS A 132 7.71 -1.38 15.14
C CYS A 132 7.94 -1.70 16.63
N GLN A 133 8.64 -0.82 17.37
CA GLN A 133 8.92 -1.04 18.78
C GLN A 133 7.74 -0.68 19.69
N GLN A 134 6.87 0.21 19.25
CA GLN A 134 5.66 0.60 19.99
C GLN A 134 4.50 -0.37 19.76
N TRP A 135 4.47 -1.04 18.60
CA TRP A 135 3.54 -2.13 18.31
C TRP A 135 3.86 -3.35 19.19
#